data_AF-A0A1F5RFG4-F1
#
_entry.id   AF-A0A1F5RFG4-F1
#
_cell.length_a   1.000
_cell.length_b   1.000
_cell.length_c   1.000
_cell.angle_alpha   90.00
_cell.angle_beta   90.00
_cell.angle_gamma   90.00
#
_symmetry.space_group_name_H-M   'P 1'
#
loop_
_entity.id
_entity.type
_entity.pdbx_description
1 polymer ?
#
loop_
_entity_poly.entity_id
_entity_poly.type
_entity_poly.pdbx_seq_one_letter_code
_entity_poly.pdbx_strand_id
1 'polypeptide(L)'
;MFLCALALAKREGHAGAGQLLSALNLRPFDPRDWRYSIAGLLLSLVATGIIFGGFFLSQKWFGTPMLSTTPWFMQMEPFRGAEKFYLLAWLPMFFFNIVGEEFLWRGYIQSRLSGQHAWLWCSFLWMVFHLPFGLDLLIMLVPVMLIIPYVFHKTRNSLTGIFIHGLFNGPVFLAVALGLIK
;
A
#
# COMPACT_ATOMS: atom_id res chain seq x y z
N MET A 1 -11.50 7.58 -0.50
CA MET A 1 -11.53 6.30 0.25
C MET A 1 -11.68 6.50 1.74
N PHE A 2 -10.87 7.35 2.38
CA PHE A 2 -10.96 7.68 3.80
C PHE A 2 -12.39 8.02 4.28
N LEU A 3 -13.02 9.04 3.68
CA LEU A 3 -14.39 9.44 4.02
C LEU A 3 -15.43 8.34 3.73
N CYS A 4 -15.22 7.55 2.67
CA CYS A 4 -16.10 6.45 2.31
C CYS A 4 -16.10 5.38 3.41
N ALA A 5 -14.92 4.96 3.89
CA ALA A 5 -14.80 3.99 4.97
C ALA A 5 -15.49 4.47 6.26
N LEU A 6 -15.31 5.75 6.62
CA LEU A 6 -15.98 6.34 7.79
C LEU A 6 -17.50 6.41 7.60
N ALA A 7 -17.98 6.80 6.42
CA ALA A 7 -19.41 6.87 6.12
C ALA A 7 -20.06 5.49 6.16
N LEU A 8 -19.39 4.46 5.64
CA LEU A 8 -19.87 3.09 5.67
C LEU A 8 -19.95 2.54 7.10
N ALA A 9 -18.89 2.71 7.90
CA ALA A 9 -18.92 2.35 9.33
C ALA A 9 -20.01 3.12 10.09
N LYS A 10 -20.23 4.40 9.77
CA LYS A 10 -21.31 5.19 10.38
C LYS A 10 -22.70 4.66 10.03
N ARG A 11 -22.90 4.19 8.80
CA ARG A 11 -24.16 3.58 8.35
C ARG A 11 -24.49 2.28 9.07
N GLU A 12 -23.51 1.59 9.62
CA GLU A 12 -23.70 0.39 10.45
C GLU A 12 -24.05 0.74 11.92
N GLY A 13 -24.19 2.03 12.26
CA GLY A 13 -24.61 2.49 13.59
C GLY A 13 -23.47 2.99 14.48
N HIS A 14 -22.23 3.04 13.99
CA HIS A 14 -21.09 3.57 14.75
C HIS A 14 -21.07 5.11 14.67
N ALA A 15 -21.36 5.80 15.78
CA ALA A 15 -21.47 7.27 15.78
C ALA A 15 -20.26 7.97 16.43
N GLY A 16 -19.64 7.35 17.42
CA GLY A 16 -18.49 7.93 18.14
C GLY A 16 -17.16 7.69 17.43
N ALA A 17 -16.20 8.61 17.58
CA ALA A 17 -14.87 8.48 16.98
C ALA A 17 -14.17 7.16 17.39
N GLY A 18 -14.19 6.81 18.68
CA GLY A 18 -13.65 5.53 19.16
C GLY A 18 -14.37 4.31 18.58
N GLN A 19 -15.69 4.39 18.40
CA GLN A 19 -16.47 3.32 17.77
C GLN A 19 -16.13 3.15 16.29
N LEU A 20 -15.96 4.26 15.56
CA LEU A 20 -15.55 4.25 14.16
C LEU A 20 -14.15 3.66 14.00
N LEU A 21 -13.20 4.06 14.84
CA LEU A 21 -11.84 3.52 14.82
C LEU A 21 -11.83 2.02 15.13
N SER A 22 -12.60 1.59 16.14
CA SER A 22 -12.74 0.17 16.48
C SER A 22 -13.41 -0.62 15.34
N ALA A 23 -14.45 -0.07 14.71
CA ALA A 23 -15.16 -0.70 13.59
C ALA A 23 -14.26 -0.85 12.35
N LEU A 24 -13.25 0.00 12.22
CA LEU A 24 -12.22 -0.06 11.18
C LEU A 24 -10.96 -0.82 11.64
N ASN A 25 -11.02 -1.53 12.76
CA ASN A 25 -9.94 -2.34 13.32
C ASN A 25 -8.65 -1.53 13.58
N LEU A 26 -8.78 -0.29 14.05
CA LEU A 26 -7.66 0.57 14.41
C LEU A 26 -7.43 0.49 15.92
N ARG A 27 -6.32 -0.13 16.31
CA ARG A 27 -5.90 -0.25 17.71
C ARG A 27 -4.38 -0.07 17.83
N PRO A 28 -3.86 0.44 18.95
CA PRO A 28 -2.41 0.52 19.17
C PRO A 28 -1.73 -0.83 18.97
N PHE A 29 -0.48 -0.82 18.50
CA PHE A 29 0.28 -2.03 18.24
C PHE A 29 0.55 -2.82 19.52
N ASP A 30 0.31 -4.12 19.44
CA ASP A 30 0.87 -5.10 20.37
C ASP A 30 2.18 -5.71 19.80
N PRO A 31 2.93 -6.53 20.57
CA PRO A 31 4.16 -7.14 20.08
C PRO A 31 3.97 -8.05 18.85
N ARG A 32 2.79 -8.66 18.68
CA ARG A 32 2.46 -9.48 17.52
C ARG A 32 2.31 -8.58 16.29
N ASP A 33 1.64 -7.44 16.42
CA ASP A 33 1.50 -6.45 15.35
C ASP A 33 2.86 -5.95 14.87
N TRP A 34 3.78 -5.65 15.80
CA TRP A 34 5.16 -5.28 15.46
C TRP A 34 5.89 -6.37 14.66
N ARG A 35 5.85 -7.62 15.16
CA ARG A 35 6.52 -8.73 14.48
C ARG A 35 6.01 -8.94 13.06
N TYR A 36 4.69 -8.94 12.88
CA TYR A 36 4.10 -9.12 11.54
C TYR A 36 4.34 -7.91 10.64
N SER A 37 4.30 -6.69 11.16
CA SER A 37 4.52 -5.48 10.37
C SER A 37 5.96 -5.37 9.88
N ILE A 38 6.94 -5.64 10.76
CA ILE A 38 8.36 -5.63 10.41
C ILE A 38 8.68 -6.77 9.43
N ALA A 39 8.25 -8.00 9.73
CA ALA A 39 8.47 -9.13 8.84
C ALA A 39 7.78 -8.92 7.48
N GLY A 40 6.56 -8.38 7.47
CA GLY A 40 5.84 -8.03 6.26
C GLY A 40 6.58 -7.00 5.41
N LEU A 41 7.04 -5.90 6.03
CA LEU A 41 7.82 -4.89 5.33
C LEU A 41 9.10 -5.45 4.73
N LEU A 42 9.89 -6.21 5.50
CA LEU A 42 11.13 -6.80 5.01
C LEU A 42 10.86 -7.79 3.87
N LEU A 43 9.83 -8.63 4.00
CA LEU A 43 9.44 -9.58 2.96
C LEU A 43 8.97 -8.86 1.70
N SER A 44 8.22 -7.76 1.82
CA SER A 44 7.82 -6.93 0.69
C SER A 44 9.03 -6.34 -0.04
N LEU A 45 9.99 -5.78 0.70
CA LEU A 45 11.21 -5.21 0.11
C LEU A 45 12.06 -6.28 -0.59
N VAL A 46 12.27 -7.43 0.05
CA VAL A 46 13.04 -8.54 -0.53
C VAL A 46 12.35 -9.10 -1.77
N ALA A 47 11.04 -9.35 -1.71
CA ALA A 47 10.29 -9.90 -2.83
C ALA A 47 10.24 -8.93 -4.02
N THR A 48 10.01 -7.65 -3.79
CA THR A 48 10.08 -6.63 -4.84
C THR A 48 11.52 -6.50 -5.39
N GLY A 49 12.54 -6.58 -4.54
CA GLY A 49 13.94 -6.62 -4.96
C GLY A 49 14.27 -7.83 -5.85
N ILE A 50 13.73 -9.01 -5.55
CA ILE A 50 13.85 -10.22 -6.39
C ILE A 50 13.20 -9.98 -7.76
N ILE A 51 12.02 -9.35 -7.80
CA ILE A 51 11.34 -9.00 -9.07
C ILE A 51 12.24 -8.09 -9.91
N PHE A 52 12.75 -6.98 -9.34
CA PHE A 52 13.67 -6.08 -10.04
C PHE A 52 14.96 -6.77 -10.48
N GLY A 53 15.54 -7.61 -9.62
CA GLY A 53 16.72 -8.41 -9.96
C GLY A 53 16.46 -9.35 -11.14
N GLY A 54 15.29 -9.99 -11.17
CA GLY A 54 14.86 -10.84 -12.28
C GLY A 54 14.72 -10.07 -13.60
N PHE A 55 14.08 -8.90 -13.57
CA PHE A 55 13.96 -8.02 -14.74
C PHE A 55 15.32 -7.46 -15.18
N PHE A 56 16.21 -7.11 -14.25
CA PHE A 56 17.57 -6.68 -14.57
C PHE A 56 18.37 -7.77 -15.28
N LEU A 57 18.31 -9.01 -14.79
CA LEU A 57 18.93 -10.14 -15.48
C LEU A 57 18.28 -10.37 -16.85
N SER A 58 16.95 -10.30 -16.93
CA SER A 58 16.23 -10.46 -18.19
C SER A 58 16.64 -9.40 -19.23
N GLN A 59 16.79 -8.14 -18.81
CA GLN A 59 17.30 -7.06 -19.65
C GLN A 59 18.71 -7.35 -20.14
N LYS A 60 19.60 -7.78 -19.23
CA LYS A 60 21.00 -8.06 -19.54
C LYS A 60 21.16 -9.20 -20.55
N TRP A 61 20.35 -10.25 -20.45
CA TRP A 61 20.52 -11.47 -21.25
C TRP A 61 19.61 -11.56 -22.48
N PHE A 62 18.41 -10.95 -22.41
CA PHE A 62 17.37 -11.06 -23.44
C PHE A 62 16.92 -9.69 -24.00
N GLY A 63 17.45 -8.58 -23.48
CA GLY A 63 17.11 -7.23 -23.96
C GLY A 63 15.68 -6.78 -23.60
N THR A 64 15.03 -7.44 -22.63
CA THR A 64 13.69 -7.04 -22.17
C THR A 64 13.74 -5.69 -21.43
N PRO A 65 12.67 -4.88 -21.51
CA PRO A 65 12.61 -3.61 -20.78
C PRO A 65 12.52 -3.82 -19.27
N MET A 66 13.07 -2.89 -18.50
CA MET A 66 12.86 -2.81 -17.05
C MET A 66 11.42 -2.37 -16.75
N LEU A 67 10.92 -2.77 -15.58
CA LEU A 67 9.61 -2.31 -15.09
C LEU A 67 9.61 -0.80 -14.82
N SER A 68 8.59 -0.10 -15.31
CA SER A 68 8.33 1.29 -14.90
C SER A 68 7.85 1.37 -13.44
N THR A 69 8.40 2.30 -12.65
CA THR A 69 7.91 2.61 -11.29
C THR A 69 6.76 3.62 -11.28
N THR A 70 6.38 4.14 -12.45
CA THR A 70 5.34 5.15 -12.60
C THR A 70 4.21 4.65 -13.51
N PRO A 71 2.96 5.05 -13.26
CA PRO A 71 1.84 4.72 -14.13
C PRO A 71 2.04 5.26 -15.55
N TRP A 72 1.54 4.53 -16.55
CA TRP A 72 1.70 4.87 -17.97
C TRP A 72 1.13 6.25 -18.38
N PHE A 73 0.17 6.78 -17.61
CA PHE A 73 -0.46 8.09 -17.85
C PHE A 73 0.22 9.23 -17.09
N MET A 74 1.22 8.93 -16.26
CA MET A 74 1.92 9.91 -15.43
C MET A 74 3.33 10.13 -15.96
N GLN A 75 3.73 11.40 -16.09
CA GLN A 75 5.11 11.79 -16.33
C GLN A 75 5.64 12.45 -15.07
N MET A 76 6.70 11.87 -14.50
CA MET A 76 7.36 12.38 -13.29
C MET A 76 8.73 12.91 -13.69
N GLU A 77 8.89 14.23 -13.59
CA GLU A 77 10.20 14.88 -13.66
C GLU A 77 10.72 15.15 -12.24
N PRO A 78 12.02 14.93 -11.97
CA PRO A 78 12.59 15.21 -10.67
C PRO A 78 12.44 16.68 -10.26
N PHE A 79 12.03 16.94 -9.02
CA PHE A 79 11.89 18.29 -8.49
C PHE A 79 13.22 19.04 -8.44
N ARG A 80 13.22 20.29 -8.92
CA ARG A 80 14.38 21.19 -8.94
C ARG A 80 14.14 22.43 -8.09
N GLY A 81 15.20 22.88 -7.40
CA GLY A 81 15.17 24.10 -6.60
C GLY A 81 14.01 24.13 -5.59
N ALA A 82 13.13 25.12 -5.72
CA ALA A 82 12.00 25.36 -4.84
C ALA A 82 10.84 24.36 -5.03
N GLU A 83 10.79 23.59 -6.12
CA GLU A 83 9.76 22.55 -6.34
C GLU A 83 9.78 21.48 -5.24
N LYS A 84 10.92 21.33 -4.54
CA LYS A 84 11.03 20.45 -3.36
C LYS A 84 10.04 20.81 -2.25
N PHE A 85 9.56 22.06 -2.18
CA PHE A 85 8.51 22.45 -1.24
C PHE A 85 7.14 21.83 -1.57
N TYR A 86 6.94 21.30 -2.79
CA TYR A 86 5.74 20.50 -3.12
C TYR A 86 5.64 19.22 -2.29
N LEU A 87 6.76 18.74 -1.71
CA LEU A 87 6.73 17.63 -0.76
C LEU A 87 5.89 17.95 0.49
N LEU A 88 5.73 19.23 0.85
CA LEU A 88 4.83 19.63 1.95
C LEU A 88 3.36 19.44 1.59
N ALA A 89 2.98 19.77 0.35
CA ALA A 89 1.64 19.50 -0.17
C ALA A 89 1.39 18.01 -0.42
N TRP A 90 2.47 17.25 -0.67
CA TRP A 90 2.40 15.81 -0.79
C TRP A 90 2.07 15.11 0.53
N LEU A 91 2.55 15.58 1.68
CA LEU A 91 2.28 14.95 2.99
C LEU A 91 0.78 14.68 3.26
N PRO A 92 -0.15 15.65 3.13
CA PRO A 92 -1.57 15.38 3.32
C PRO A 92 -2.12 14.43 2.24
N MET A 93 -1.69 14.56 0.99
CA MET A 93 -2.11 13.65 -0.08
C MET A 93 -1.66 12.21 0.22
N PHE A 94 -0.41 12.02 0.62
CA PHE A 94 0.17 10.74 1.02
C PHE A 94 -0.58 10.14 2.20
N PHE A 95 -0.88 10.95 3.23
CA PHE A 95 -1.71 10.51 4.34
C PHE A 95 -3.07 9.99 3.85
N PHE A 96 -3.83 10.78 3.08
CA PHE A 96 -5.15 10.37 2.62
C PHE A 96 -5.13 9.22 1.62
N ASN A 97 -4.02 9.06 0.88
CA ASN A 97 -3.80 7.93 0.01
C ASN A 97 -3.63 6.65 0.83
N ILE A 98 -2.57 6.59 1.65
CA ILE A 98 -2.22 5.40 2.44
C ILE A 98 -3.32 5.10 3.45
N VAL A 99 -3.64 6.05 4.33
CA VAL A 99 -4.62 5.83 5.40
C VAL A 99 -6.01 5.63 4.82
N GLY A 100 -6.36 6.33 3.75
CA GLY A 100 -7.66 6.17 3.10
C GLY A 100 -7.83 4.78 2.47
N GLU A 101 -6.80 4.26 1.81
CA GLU A 101 -6.80 2.89 1.28
C GLU A 101 -6.91 1.85 2.39
N GLU A 102 -6.08 1.97 3.43
CA GLU A 102 -6.08 1.01 4.54
C GLU A 102 -7.39 1.01 5.32
N PHE A 103 -7.99 2.19 5.52
CA PHE A 103 -9.30 2.31 6.15
C PHE A 103 -10.37 1.58 5.34
N LEU A 104 -10.39 1.77 4.02
CA LEU A 104 -11.40 1.17 3.17
C LEU A 104 -11.15 -0.33 2.98
N TRP A 105 -9.96 -0.72 2.54
CA TRP A 105 -9.68 -2.09 2.14
C TRP A 105 -9.48 -3.03 3.31
N ARG A 106 -8.68 -2.65 4.32
CA ARG A 106 -8.40 -3.50 5.49
C ARG A 106 -9.47 -3.26 6.55
N GLY A 107 -9.64 -1.99 6.91
CA GLY A 107 -10.51 -1.57 7.99
C GLY A 107 -11.99 -1.87 7.75
N TYR A 108 -12.49 -1.64 6.53
CA TYR A 108 -13.87 -1.93 6.18
C TYR A 108 -14.00 -3.24 5.39
N ILE A 109 -13.60 -3.30 4.12
CA ILE A 109 -13.88 -4.42 3.20
C ILE A 109 -13.39 -5.76 3.78
N GLN A 110 -12.08 -5.93 3.97
CA GLN A 110 -11.50 -7.20 4.42
C GLN A 110 -12.00 -7.61 5.80
N SER A 111 -12.29 -6.65 6.66
CA SER A 111 -12.77 -6.94 8.00
C SER A 111 -14.17 -7.57 8.04
N ARG A 112 -15.00 -7.30 7.02
CA ARG A 112 -16.35 -7.88 6.82
C ARG A 112 -16.32 -9.15 5.97
N LEU A 113 -15.20 -9.50 5.34
CA LEU A 113 -15.06 -10.79 4.66
C LEU A 113 -14.88 -11.92 5.69
N SER A 114 -15.62 -13.01 5.50
CA SER A 114 -15.53 -14.21 6.34
C SER A 114 -14.68 -15.31 5.68
N GLY A 115 -14.11 -16.20 6.50
CA GLY A 115 -13.39 -17.38 6.05
C GLY A 115 -11.86 -17.27 6.05
N GLN A 116 -11.20 -18.43 6.02
CA GLN A 116 -9.74 -18.57 6.15
C GLN A 116 -8.95 -17.95 4.98
N HIS A 117 -9.60 -17.76 3.83
CA HIS A 117 -9.01 -17.23 2.60
C HIS A 117 -9.52 -15.82 2.25
N ALA A 118 -10.22 -15.14 3.16
CA ALA A 118 -10.72 -13.77 2.94
C ALA A 118 -9.62 -12.78 2.51
N TRP A 119 -8.39 -13.00 2.97
CA TRP A 119 -7.24 -12.18 2.60
C TRP A 119 -6.84 -12.33 1.13
N LEU A 120 -6.98 -13.53 0.55
CA LEU A 120 -6.70 -13.76 -0.89
C LEU A 120 -7.71 -13.01 -1.76
N TRP A 121 -8.99 -13.05 -1.37
CA TRP A 121 -10.04 -12.30 -2.06
C TRP A 121 -9.81 -10.79 -1.97
N CYS A 122 -9.45 -10.29 -0.79
CA CYS A 122 -9.11 -8.88 -0.63
C CYS A 122 -7.88 -8.50 -1.47
N SER A 123 -6.84 -9.33 -1.50
CA SER A 123 -5.66 -9.12 -2.34
C SER A 123 -6.03 -9.05 -3.81
N PHE A 124 -6.82 -10.01 -4.31
CA PHE A 124 -7.27 -10.04 -5.70
C PHE A 124 -8.07 -8.79 -6.07
N LEU A 125 -9.06 -8.40 -5.25
CA LEU A 125 -9.86 -7.20 -5.50
C LEU A 125 -9.00 -5.93 -5.46
N TRP A 126 -8.01 -5.88 -4.57
CA TRP A 126 -7.09 -4.75 -4.47
C TRP A 126 -6.12 -4.67 -5.66
N MET A 127 -5.71 -5.81 -6.22
CA MET A 127 -4.96 -5.88 -7.49
C MET A 127 -5.80 -5.37 -8.67
N VAL A 128 -7.07 -5.78 -8.75
CA VAL A 128 -8.00 -5.28 -9.78
C VAL A 128 -8.17 -3.77 -9.68
N PHE A 129 -8.27 -3.23 -8.46
CA PHE A 129 -8.32 -1.79 -8.22
C PHE A 129 -7.08 -1.04 -8.74
N HIS A 130 -5.91 -1.70 -8.76
CA HIS A 130 -4.65 -1.12 -9.26
C HIS A 130 -4.38 -1.37 -10.73
N LEU A 131 -5.17 -2.20 -11.42
CA LEU A 131 -5.01 -2.50 -12.84
C LEU A 131 -4.91 -1.24 -13.73
N PRO A 132 -5.67 -0.14 -13.50
CA PRO A 132 -5.56 1.07 -14.30
C PRO A 132 -4.18 1.74 -14.28
N PHE A 133 -3.34 1.47 -13.27
CA PHE A 133 -1.99 2.02 -13.17
C PHE A 133 -0.97 1.34 -14.09
N GLY A 134 -1.35 0.24 -14.75
CA GLY A 134 -0.50 -0.49 -15.70
C GLY A 134 0.12 -1.75 -15.11
N LEU A 135 0.47 -2.68 -15.99
CA LEU A 135 0.96 -4.01 -15.61
C LEU A 135 2.34 -3.95 -14.93
N ASP A 136 3.23 -3.06 -15.37
CA ASP A 136 4.56 -2.94 -14.79
C ASP A 136 4.51 -2.63 -13.30
N LEU A 137 3.74 -1.60 -12.93
CA LEU A 137 3.53 -1.22 -11.55
C LEU A 137 2.79 -2.32 -10.78
N LEU A 138 1.77 -2.95 -11.39
CA LEU A 138 1.06 -4.06 -10.76
C LEU A 138 1.99 -5.23 -10.42
N ILE A 139 2.87 -5.64 -11.34
CA ILE A 139 3.86 -6.70 -11.15
C ILE A 139 4.75 -6.37 -9.94
N MET A 140 5.26 -5.15 -9.88
CA MET A 140 6.10 -4.67 -8.79
C MET A 140 5.40 -4.67 -7.43
N LEU A 141 4.10 -4.35 -7.42
CA LEU A 141 3.29 -4.23 -6.21
C LEU A 141 2.69 -5.56 -5.72
N VAL A 142 2.71 -6.63 -6.52
CA VAL A 142 2.17 -7.95 -6.15
C VAL A 142 2.60 -8.40 -4.74
N PRO A 143 3.88 -8.32 -4.34
CA PRO A 143 4.29 -8.75 -3.01
C PRO A 143 3.54 -8.01 -1.90
N VAL A 144 3.48 -6.68 -1.99
CA VAL A 144 2.79 -5.83 -1.02
C VAL A 144 1.28 -6.09 -1.02
N MET A 145 0.69 -6.30 -2.20
CA MET A 145 -0.74 -6.59 -2.36
C MET A 145 -1.17 -7.92 -1.75
N LEU A 146 -0.25 -8.87 -1.59
CA LEU A 146 -0.49 -10.12 -0.88
C LEU A 146 -0.16 -10.00 0.62
N ILE A 147 0.96 -9.36 0.94
CA ILE A 147 1.49 -9.29 2.30
C ILE A 147 0.61 -8.43 3.21
N ILE A 148 0.15 -7.25 2.77
CA ILE A 148 -0.66 -6.37 3.62
C ILE A 148 -1.97 -7.06 4.04
N PRO A 149 -2.79 -7.61 3.12
CA PRO A 149 -4.00 -8.35 3.51
C PRO A 149 -3.70 -9.57 4.38
N TYR A 150 -2.61 -10.30 4.11
CA TYR A 150 -2.21 -11.42 4.97
C TYR A 150 -1.86 -10.97 6.39
N VAL A 151 -1.07 -9.91 6.54
CA VAL A 151 -0.69 -9.35 7.84
C VAL A 151 -1.93 -8.87 8.59
N PHE A 152 -2.86 -8.18 7.93
CA PHE A 152 -4.15 -7.82 8.52
C PHE A 152 -4.95 -9.07 8.96
N HIS A 153 -4.98 -10.13 8.15
CA HIS A 153 -5.65 -11.37 8.53
C HIS A 153 -5.04 -12.02 9.78
N LYS A 154 -3.72 -11.89 9.97
CA LYS A 154 -3.03 -12.38 11.18
C LYS A 154 -3.14 -11.46 12.39
N THR A 155 -3.39 -10.18 12.23
CA THR A 155 -3.31 -9.20 13.33
C THR A 155 -4.65 -8.58 13.69
N ARG A 156 -5.59 -8.56 12.73
CA ARG A 156 -6.86 -7.82 12.80
C ARG A 156 -6.64 -6.37 13.21
N ASN A 157 -5.59 -5.75 12.70
CA ASN A 157 -5.22 -4.38 13.00
C ASN A 157 -4.83 -3.63 11.73
N SER A 158 -5.64 -2.65 11.32
CA SER A 158 -5.42 -1.84 10.11
C SER A 158 -4.18 -0.94 10.20
N LEU A 159 -3.70 -0.61 11.41
CA LEU A 159 -2.46 0.14 11.57
C LEU A 159 -1.24 -0.63 11.01
N THR A 160 -1.29 -1.97 10.97
CA THR A 160 -0.21 -2.81 10.40
C THR A 160 -0.08 -2.61 8.90
N GLY A 161 -1.21 -2.52 8.21
CA GLY A 161 -1.26 -2.16 6.80
C GLY A 161 -0.76 -0.75 6.56
N ILE A 162 -1.22 0.25 7.34
CA ILE A 162 -0.74 1.64 7.24
C ILE A 162 0.79 1.72 7.41
N PHE A 163 1.34 0.98 8.37
CA PHE A 163 2.77 0.94 8.62
C PHE A 163 3.54 0.38 7.41
N ILE A 164 3.18 -0.81 6.93
CA ILE A 164 3.85 -1.44 5.78
C ILE A 164 3.67 -0.59 4.53
N HIS A 165 2.43 -0.18 4.24
CA HIS A 165 2.07 0.57 3.05
C HIS A 165 2.80 1.91 2.99
N GLY A 166 2.80 2.66 4.11
CA GLY A 166 3.47 3.95 4.21
C GLY A 166 4.99 3.83 4.06
N LEU A 167 5.62 2.89 4.75
CA LEU A 167 7.08 2.71 4.68
C LEU A 167 7.55 2.08 3.37
N PHE A 168 6.69 1.36 2.66
CA PHE A 168 7.01 0.84 1.33
C PHE A 168 6.85 1.94 0.26
N ASN A 169 5.72 2.66 0.23
CA ASN A 169 5.45 3.65 -0.82
C ASN A 169 6.23 4.96 -0.64
N GLY A 170 6.35 5.45 0.61
CA GLY A 170 6.92 6.77 0.89
C GLY A 170 8.35 6.94 0.38
N PRO A 171 9.29 6.04 0.73
CA PRO A 171 10.67 6.10 0.26
C PRO A 171 10.81 5.99 -1.27
N VAL A 172 10.02 5.12 -1.92
CA VAL A 172 10.03 4.98 -3.39
C VAL A 172 9.58 6.26 -4.05
N PHE A 173 8.48 6.87 -3.56
CA PHE A 173 8.01 8.15 -4.07
C PHE A 173 9.06 9.25 -3.92
N LEU A 174 9.68 9.36 -2.74
CA LEU A 174 10.74 10.34 -2.49
C LEU A 174 11.94 10.11 -3.43
N ALA A 175 12.31 8.86 -3.67
CA ALA A 175 13.40 8.51 -4.58
C ALA A 175 13.07 8.92 -6.03
N VAL A 176 11.85 8.67 -6.52
CA VAL A 176 11.40 9.13 -7.85
C VAL A 176 11.34 10.66 -7.92
N ALA A 177 10.71 11.31 -6.94
CA ALA A 177 10.54 12.76 -6.90
C ALA A 177 11.88 13.53 -6.83
N LEU A 178 12.92 12.91 -6.26
CA LEU A 178 14.27 13.46 -6.20
C LEU A 178 15.18 12.99 -7.35
N GLY A 179 14.67 12.13 -8.25
CA GLY A 179 15.39 11.64 -9.42
C GLY A 179 16.47 10.59 -9.12
N LEU A 180 16.37 9.90 -7.98
CA LEU A 180 17.27 8.80 -7.62
C LEU A 180 16.97 7.51 -8.39
N ILE A 181 15.71 7.32 -8.81
CA ILE A 181 15.22 6.17 -9.60
C ILE A 181 14.14 6.64 -10.60
N LYS A 182 13.86 5.82 -11.63
CA LYS A 182 12.82 6.05 -12.65
C LYS A 182 11.88 4.84 -12.72
#